data_AF-A0A3A0E0Q9-F1
#
_entry.id   AF-A0A3A0E0Q9-F1
#
_cell.length_a   1.000
_cell.length_b   1.000
_cell.length_c   1.000
_cell.angle_alpha   90.00
_cell.angle_beta   90.00
_cell.angle_gamma   90.00
#
_symmetry.space_group_name_H-M   'P 1'
#
loop_
_entity.id
_entity.type
_entity.pdbx_description
1 polymer ?
#
loop_
_entity_poly.entity_id
_entity_poly.type
_entity_poly.pdbx_seq_one_letter_code
_entity_poly.pdbx_strand_id
1 'polypeptide(L)'
;MLAYIKHRHDAGALSVTADEILAAVIPPDQPKLRHKPAYRYGIQRLRVRSEINAVDAPDGTTHYFIGDYPSNDLRASLGLR
;
A
#
# COMPACT_ATOMS: atom_id res chain seq x y z
N MET A 1 7.99 -2.89 -4.60
CA MET A 1 6.67 -2.44 -4.10
C MET A 1 5.63 -3.53 -4.23
N LEU A 2 5.12 -3.85 -5.43
CA LEU A 2 4.12 -4.92 -5.60
C LEU A 2 4.55 -6.25 -4.96
N ALA A 3 5.79 -6.67 -5.15
CA ALA A 3 6.33 -7.89 -4.54
C ALA A 3 6.23 -7.90 -3.00
N TYR A 4 6.44 -6.75 -2.35
CA TYR A 4 6.29 -6.62 -0.90
C TYR A 4 4.82 -6.71 -0.48
N ILE A 5 3.93 -6.02 -1.19
CA ILE A 5 2.48 -6.05 -0.92
C ILE A 5 1.95 -7.49 -1.08
N LYS A 6 2.36 -8.19 -2.15
CA LYS A 6 2.08 -9.61 -2.39
C LYS A 6 2.55 -10.48 -1.23
N HIS A 7 3.82 -10.35 -0.85
CA HIS A 7 4.39 -11.13 0.25
C HIS A 7 3.64 -10.92 1.57
N ARG A 8 3.25 -9.69 1.90
CA ARG A 8 2.48 -9.38 3.12
C ARG A 8 1.08 -9.99 3.06
N HIS A 9 0.41 -9.90 1.92
CA HIS A 9 -0.88 -10.53 1.69
C HIS A 9 -0.80 -12.07 1.82
N ASP A 10 0.21 -12.69 1.21
CA ASP A 10 0.43 -14.15 1.29
C ASP A 10 0.76 -14.61 2.72
N ALA A 11 1.34 -13.72 3.53
CA ALA A 11 1.58 -13.93 4.96
C ALA A 11 0.33 -13.65 5.84
N GLY A 12 -0.83 -13.38 5.23
CA GLY A 12 -2.10 -13.16 5.93
C GLY A 12 -2.32 -11.73 6.43
N ALA A 13 -1.49 -10.75 6.02
CA ALA A 13 -1.77 -9.36 6.34
C ALA A 13 -3.00 -8.86 5.58
N LEU A 14 -3.93 -8.24 6.29
CA LEU A 14 -5.15 -7.67 5.69
C LEU A 14 -4.82 -6.51 4.75
N SER A 15 -3.88 -5.64 5.12
CA SER A 15 -3.45 -4.48 4.33
C SER A 15 -2.03 -4.06 4.69
N VAL A 16 -1.49 -3.10 3.94
CA VAL A 16 -0.20 -2.43 4.24
C VAL A 16 -0.32 -0.93 4.03
N THR A 17 0.45 -0.15 4.75
CA THR A 17 0.51 1.31 4.62
C THR A 17 1.59 1.76 3.62
N ALA A 18 1.50 3.02 3.15
CA ALA A 18 2.54 3.60 2.30
C ALA A 18 3.92 3.56 2.97
N ASP A 19 3.96 3.83 4.27
CA ASP A 19 5.20 3.89 5.04
C ASP A 19 5.85 2.51 5.19
N GLU A 20 5.06 1.46 5.45
CA GLU A 20 5.57 0.08 5.44
C GLU A 20 6.14 -0.30 4.06
N ILE A 21 5.41 0.02 2.99
CA ILE A 21 5.86 -0.27 1.63
C ILE A 21 7.18 0.46 1.33
N LEU A 22 7.25 1.75 1.66
CA LEU A 22 8.42 2.58 1.39
C LEU A 22 9.63 2.15 2.22
N ALA A 23 9.44 1.86 3.51
CA ALA A 23 10.49 1.37 4.39
C ALA A 23 11.05 0.01 3.91
N ALA A 24 10.21 -0.85 3.32
CA ALA A 24 10.64 -2.15 2.80
C ALA A 24 11.42 -2.07 1.47
N VAL A 25 11.18 -1.02 0.65
CA VAL A 25 11.81 -0.92 -0.68
C VAL A 25 12.95 0.10 -0.74
N ILE A 26 13.02 1.03 0.22
CA ILE A 26 14.08 2.03 0.31
C ILE A 26 15.15 1.50 1.27
N PRO A 27 16.41 1.39 0.82
CA PRO A 27 17.52 1.05 1.71
C PRO A 27 17.60 2.01 2.91
N PRO A 28 17.80 1.49 4.15
CA PRO A 28 17.78 2.31 5.36
C PRO A 28 18.91 3.35 5.39
N ASP A 29 20.00 3.13 4.66
CA ASP A 29 21.12 4.04 4.48
C ASP A 29 20.83 5.21 3.51
N GLN A 30 19.68 5.18 2.81
CA GLN A 30 19.35 6.18 1.78
C GLN A 30 17.93 6.77 1.92
N PRO A 31 17.58 7.38 3.06
CA PRO A 31 16.25 7.93 3.31
C PRO A 31 15.83 9.01 2.29
N LYS A 32 16.81 9.74 1.72
CA LYS A 32 16.59 10.74 0.66
C LYS A 32 15.90 10.18 -0.59
N LEU A 33 15.98 8.86 -0.84
CA LEU A 33 15.31 8.22 -1.97
C LEU A 33 13.79 8.28 -1.86
N ARG A 34 13.23 8.47 -0.65
CA ARG A 34 11.79 8.60 -0.42
C ARG A 34 11.16 9.71 -1.26
N HIS A 35 11.90 10.78 -1.52
CA HIS A 35 11.43 11.92 -2.30
C HIS A 35 11.62 11.73 -3.81
N LYS A 36 12.32 10.67 -4.25
CA LYS A 36 12.48 10.42 -5.69
C LYS A 36 11.13 10.07 -6.31
N PRO A 37 10.83 10.61 -7.51
CA PRO A 37 9.59 10.34 -8.24
C PRO A 37 9.26 8.85 -8.38
N ALA A 38 10.25 7.99 -8.57
CA ALA A 38 10.04 6.54 -8.72
C ALA A 38 9.35 5.92 -7.50
N TYR A 39 9.71 6.34 -6.28
CA TYR A 39 9.10 5.84 -5.05
C TYR A 39 7.79 6.56 -4.72
N ARG A 40 7.73 7.87 -4.96
CA ARG A 40 6.53 8.68 -4.75
C ARG A 40 5.36 8.24 -5.65
N TYR A 41 5.63 8.01 -6.93
CA TYR A 41 4.60 7.65 -7.91
C TYR A 41 4.47 6.13 -8.11
N GLY A 42 5.36 5.33 -7.52
CA GLY A 42 5.34 3.88 -7.64
C GLY A 42 4.01 3.29 -7.18
N ILE A 43 3.54 3.68 -5.99
CA ILE A 43 2.26 3.22 -5.43
C ILE A 43 1.08 3.67 -6.32
N GLN A 44 1.08 4.94 -6.77
CA GLN A 44 0.04 5.46 -7.65
C GLN A 44 -0.02 4.69 -8.97
N ARG A 45 1.13 4.34 -9.56
CA ARG A 45 1.19 3.55 -10.80
C ARG A 45 0.57 2.16 -10.61
N LEU A 46 0.79 1.52 -9.46
CA LEU A 46 0.17 0.23 -9.15
C LEU A 46 -1.36 0.35 -9.05
N ARG A 47 -1.87 1.43 -8.43
CA ARG A 47 -3.31 1.72 -8.38
C ARG A 47 -3.93 1.94 -9.76
N VAL A 48 -3.29 2.75 -10.60
CA VAL A 48 -3.78 3.05 -11.96
C VAL A 48 -3.85 1.79 -12.83
N ARG A 49 -3.03 0.77 -12.54
CA ARG A 49 -3.04 -0.52 -13.23
C ARG A 49 -3.98 -1.54 -12.60
N SER A 50 -4.78 -1.16 -11.59
CA SER A 50 -5.65 -2.06 -10.83
C SER A 50 -4.88 -3.24 -10.19
N GLU A 51 -3.59 -3.09 -9.93
CA GLU A 51 -2.78 -4.10 -9.24
C GLU A 51 -2.97 -4.05 -7.73
N ILE A 52 -3.36 -2.87 -7.21
CA ILE A 52 -3.70 -2.62 -5.81
C ILE A 52 -4.86 -1.65 -5.72
N ASN A 53 -5.66 -1.77 -4.65
CA ASN A 53 -6.65 -0.78 -4.26
C ASN A 53 -6.24 -0.11 -2.93
N ALA A 54 -6.90 0.98 -2.57
CA ALA A 54 -6.64 1.70 -1.34
C ALA A 54 -7.92 2.16 -0.65
N VAL A 55 -7.88 2.21 0.67
CA VAL A 55 -8.92 2.75 1.54
C VAL A 55 -8.26 3.71 2.52
N ASP A 56 -8.83 4.90 2.65
CA ASP A 56 -8.45 5.84 3.69
C ASP A 56 -9.23 5.54 4.98
N ALA A 57 -8.50 5.41 6.08
CA ALA A 57 -9.03 5.25 7.42
C ALA A 57 -9.32 6.63 8.06
N PRO A 58 -10.24 6.70 9.04
CA PRO A 58 -10.63 7.96 9.69
C PRO A 58 -9.50 8.67 10.43
N ASP A 59 -8.44 7.95 10.81
CA ASP A 59 -7.23 8.48 11.44
C ASP A 59 -6.27 9.15 10.43
N GLY A 60 -6.62 9.15 9.14
CA GLY A 60 -5.81 9.69 8.05
C GLY A 60 -4.82 8.69 7.43
N THR A 61 -4.82 7.43 7.89
CA THR A 61 -3.96 6.38 7.33
C THR A 61 -4.55 5.82 6.04
N THR A 62 -3.76 5.76 4.96
CA THR A 62 -4.15 5.03 3.74
C THR A 62 -3.67 3.58 3.79
N HIS A 63 -4.60 2.64 3.71
CA HIS A 63 -4.37 1.21 3.63
C HIS A 63 -4.42 0.74 2.17
N TYR A 64 -3.42 -0.02 1.74
CA TYR A 64 -3.33 -0.61 0.40
C TYR A 64 -3.55 -2.12 0.45
N PHE A 65 -4.28 -2.61 -0.54
CA PHE A 65 -4.68 -4.01 -0.70
C PHE A 65 -4.27 -4.50 -2.08
N ILE A 66 -3.98 -5.78 -2.21
CA ILE A 66 -3.72 -6.35 -3.53
C ILE A 66 -5.01 -6.50 -4.34
N GLY A 67 -4.93 -6.30 -5.66
CA GLY A 67 -6.08 -6.40 -6.56
C GLY A 67 -7.00 -5.19 -6.51
N ASP A 68 -8.16 -5.32 -7.17
CA ASP A 68 -9.12 -4.23 -7.40
C ASP A 68 -10.50 -4.57 -6.80
N TYR A 69 -10.51 -4.88 -5.50
CA TYR A 69 -11.73 -5.21 -4.76
C TYR A 69 -12.56 -3.96 -4.48
N PRO A 70 -13.90 -4.06 -4.36
CA PRO A 70 -14.73 -2.92 -3.98
C PRO A 70 -14.29 -2.28 -2.66
N SER A 71 -14.20 -0.95 -2.62
CA SER A 71 -13.72 -0.23 -1.43
C SER A 71 -14.56 -0.47 -0.16
N ASN A 72 -15.85 -0.79 -0.29
CA ASN A 72 -16.71 -1.10 0.85
C ASN A 72 -16.32 -2.41 1.53
N ASP A 73 -15.99 -3.46 0.77
CA ASP A 73 -15.57 -4.75 1.33
C ASP A 73 -14.21 -4.61 2.02
N LEU A 74 -13.31 -3.83 1.42
CA LEU A 74 -12.01 -3.52 2.00
C LEU A 74 -12.14 -2.71 3.31
N ARG A 75 -13.04 -1.71 3.36
CA ARG A 75 -13.37 -0.98 4.60
C ARG A 75 -13.90 -1.91 5.68
N ALA A 76 -14.84 -2.78 5.33
CA ALA A 76 -15.40 -3.77 6.26
C ALA A 76 -14.31 -4.70 6.83
N SER A 77 -13.34 -5.13 6.01
CA SER A 77 -12.22 -5.96 6.47
C SER A 77 -11.29 -5.28 7.49
N LEU A 78 -11.26 -3.94 7.49
CA LEU A 78 -10.56 -3.12 8.48
C LEU A 78 -11.43 -2.73 9.68
N GLY A 79 -12.70 -3.16 9.73
CA GLY A 79 -13.67 -2.71 10.73
C GLY A 79 -14.10 -1.25 10.57
N LEU A 80 -13.86 -0.65 9.40
CA LEU A 80 -14.25 0.70 9.06
C LEU A 80 -15.67 0.67 8.48
N ARG A 81 -16.58 1.48 9.03
CA ARG A 81 -17.96 1.62 8.56
C ARG A 81 -18.10 2.76 7.57
#